data_AF-E3LNA6-F1
#
_entry.id   AF-E3LNA6-F1
#
_cell.length_a   1.000
_cell.length_b   1.000
_cell.length_c   1.000
_cell.angle_alpha   90.00
_cell.angle_beta   90.00
_cell.angle_gamma   90.00
#
_symmetry.space_group_name_H-M   'P 1'
#
loop_
_entity.id
_entity.type
_entity.pdbx_description
1 polymer ?
#
loop_
_entity_poly.entity_id
_entity_poly.type
_entity_poly.pdbx_seq_one_letter_code
_entity_poly.pdbx_strand_id
1 'polypeptide(L)'
;MPIVFMLALIVFMLALMLAHVGSMRGRKLISFQDYAKTLVISTEKNGGYAGVGMFSKTAPLKIHKGIGDPEFDSAGRLIIAEFSKFFFIGSYVPNSGAKLVNLEKRGRWEKLLTEKMKEMNEKKPVIYGGDLNVAHNEIDLKNPESNRNKTAGFTDQERGWFTDMLNMGFTDTFRQMHPESKKYSFWSYLANSREKDVGWRLDYYVVSNRIMKNVRKCTLNQLFELETDILVLDLQLWLKNLNNMSESLHLVLTLLNVSVGNAAYQTTEQELGDYFSSVGQVTNVKIVCDRETGRPRGFAFVEFADEASAQKACEQLNGADFNGRQLRVNLASK
;
A
#
# COMPACT_ATOMS: atom_id res chain seq x y z
N MET A 1 38.33 -15.73 14.46
CA MET A 1 37.33 -16.06 13.41
C MET A 1 36.36 -17.05 14.02
N PRO A 2 35.03 -16.82 14.00
CA PRO A 2 34.19 -16.32 12.88
C PRO A 2 33.58 -14.94 13.20
N ILE A 3 33.51 -13.90 12.35
CA ILE A 3 32.89 -13.67 11.02
C ILE A 3 31.41 -14.08 10.96
N VAL A 4 30.57 -13.10 10.58
CA VAL A 4 29.13 -13.11 10.27
C VAL A 4 28.20 -12.68 11.42
N PHE A 5 28.08 -11.36 11.63
CA PHE A 5 26.81 -10.71 12.02
C PHE A 5 26.89 -9.23 11.63
N MET A 6 26.75 -8.92 10.34
CA MET A 6 26.51 -7.55 9.89
C MET A 6 25.88 -7.56 8.49
N LEU A 7 24.88 -6.69 8.30
CA LEU A 7 24.24 -6.28 7.04
C LEU A 7 23.19 -7.22 6.42
N ALA A 8 21.92 -6.97 6.76
CA ALA A 8 20.81 -7.08 5.80
C ALA A 8 20.24 -5.66 5.57
N LEU A 9 20.83 -4.94 4.62
CA LEU A 9 20.40 -3.60 4.20
C LEU A 9 19.22 -3.78 3.23
N ILE A 10 18.01 -3.89 3.78
CA ILE A 10 16.78 -4.04 3.00
C ILE A 10 15.97 -2.76 3.17
N VAL A 11 15.89 -2.00 2.09
CA VAL A 11 15.08 -0.79 1.98
C VAL A 11 13.62 -1.20 1.84
N PHE A 12 12.96 -1.39 2.97
CA PHE A 12 11.51 -1.48 3.03
C PHE A 12 10.97 -0.06 3.01
N MET A 13 10.34 0.34 1.90
CA MET A 13 9.69 1.65 1.77
C MET A 13 8.21 1.44 1.67
N LEU A 14 7.52 1.62 2.80
CA LEU A 14 6.08 1.77 2.79
C LEU A 14 5.79 3.26 2.52
N ALA A 15 5.39 3.58 1.30
CA ALA A 15 4.76 4.86 1.01
C ALA A 15 3.30 4.75 1.48
N LEU A 16 3.04 5.15 2.72
CA LEU A 16 1.68 5.29 3.22
C LEU A 16 1.11 6.59 2.64
N MET A 17 0.13 6.44 1.76
CA MET A 17 -0.67 7.56 1.29
C MET A 17 -1.75 7.84 2.32
N LEU A 18 -1.59 8.94 3.04
CA LEU A 18 -2.50 9.34 4.10
C LEU A 18 -3.63 10.17 3.50
N ALA A 19 -4.47 9.58 2.64
CA ALA A 19 -5.63 10.29 2.11
C ALA A 19 -6.64 10.66 3.22
N HIS A 20 -6.58 9.99 4.38
CA HIS A 20 -7.35 10.31 5.57
C HIS A 20 -6.53 10.05 6.84
N VAL A 21 -5.78 11.04 7.34
CA VAL A 21 -5.26 11.01 8.73
C VAL A 21 -6.39 10.77 9.74
N GLY A 22 -7.63 11.09 9.37
CA GLY A 22 -8.84 10.80 10.16
C GLY A 22 -9.17 9.32 10.36
N SER A 23 -8.85 8.42 9.41
CA SER A 23 -9.20 6.99 9.52
C SER A 23 -8.16 6.16 10.31
N MET A 24 -6.99 6.73 10.59
CA MET A 24 -5.94 6.07 11.38
C MET A 24 -5.97 6.43 12.88
N ARG A 25 -6.96 7.22 13.34
CA ARG A 25 -7.16 7.46 14.77
C ARG A 25 -7.59 6.16 15.45
N GLY A 26 -6.69 5.56 16.24
CA GLY A 26 -6.98 4.39 17.09
C GLY A 26 -6.25 3.10 16.71
N ARG A 27 -5.62 3.01 15.53
CA ARG A 27 -4.81 1.84 15.15
C ARG A 27 -3.35 2.09 15.54
N LYS A 28 -2.77 1.25 16.40
CA LYS A 28 -1.32 1.24 16.62
C LYS A 28 -0.67 0.78 15.31
N LEU A 29 0.02 1.68 14.61
CA LEU A 29 0.91 1.30 13.52
C LEU A 29 1.88 0.23 14.04
N ILE A 30 2.18 -0.77 13.21
CA ILE A 30 3.35 -1.64 13.35
C ILE A 30 4.50 -0.79 13.91
N SER A 31 5.18 -1.27 14.96
CA SER A 31 6.26 -0.54 15.60
C SER A 31 7.40 -0.30 14.61
N PHE A 32 7.36 0.83 13.91
CA PHE A 32 8.44 1.31 13.06
C PHE A 32 9.50 2.04 13.91
N GLN A 33 9.71 1.64 15.17
CA GLN A 33 10.65 2.31 16.08
C GLN A 33 12.06 2.40 15.47
N ASP A 34 12.51 1.34 14.80
CA ASP A 34 13.84 1.26 14.20
C ASP A 34 13.94 1.80 12.76
N TYR A 35 12.90 2.50 12.29
CA TYR A 35 12.88 3.07 10.93
C TYR A 35 13.10 4.57 11.01
N ALA A 36 13.91 5.09 10.09
CA ALA A 36 13.89 6.50 9.74
C ALA A 36 12.51 6.84 9.16
N LYS A 37 11.88 7.90 9.71
CA LYS A 37 10.53 8.33 9.35
C LYS A 37 10.61 9.70 8.71
N THR A 38 10.02 9.85 7.54
CA THR A 38 9.81 11.14 6.89
C THR A 38 8.34 11.30 6.60
N LEU A 39 7.78 12.44 7.01
CA LEU A 39 6.40 12.79 6.76
C LEU A 39 6.35 14.15 6.07
N VAL A 40 5.52 14.23 5.04
CA VAL A 40 5.14 15.48 4.38
C VAL A 40 3.63 15.53 4.38
N ILE A 41 3.07 16.57 4.98
CA ILE A 41 1.63 16.81 5.07
C ILE A 41 1.30 18.11 4.34
N SER A 42 0.06 18.24 3.89
CA SER A 42 -0.40 19.50 3.29
C SER A 42 -0.34 20.65 4.31
N THR A 43 0.12 21.80 3.84
CA THR A 43 0.08 23.08 4.56
C THR A 43 -1.06 23.99 4.07
N GLU A 44 -1.75 23.63 2.98
CA GLU A 44 -2.87 24.40 2.41
C GLU A 44 -4.18 24.20 3.16
N LYS A 45 -4.42 22.99 3.67
CA LYS A 45 -5.70 22.62 4.29
C LYS A 45 -5.50 21.96 5.64
N ASN A 46 -6.02 22.61 6.68
CA ASN A 46 -6.16 22.01 8.00
C ASN A 46 -7.16 20.85 7.91
N GLY A 47 -6.77 19.63 8.32
CA GLY A 47 -7.70 18.48 8.40
C GLY A 47 -7.25 17.16 7.75
N GLY A 48 -5.97 16.99 7.38
CA GLY A 48 -5.46 15.70 6.88
C GLY A 48 -5.74 15.42 5.40
N TYR A 49 -5.79 16.48 4.59
CA TYR A 49 -5.89 16.41 3.14
C TYR A 49 -4.53 16.10 2.52
N ALA A 50 -4.46 15.05 1.70
CA ALA A 50 -3.21 14.55 1.10
C ALA A 50 -2.13 14.22 2.15
N GLY A 51 -0.88 14.11 1.70
CA GLY A 51 0.25 13.75 2.55
C GLY A 51 0.86 12.41 2.16
N VAL A 52 2.18 12.38 2.22
CA VAL A 52 2.98 11.17 1.95
C VAL A 52 3.87 10.88 3.15
N GLY A 53 3.84 9.63 3.59
CA GLY A 53 4.73 9.10 4.61
C GLY A 53 5.76 8.15 4.01
N MET A 54 6.98 8.19 4.51
CA MET A 54 8.06 7.29 4.13
C MET A 54 8.73 6.73 5.37
N PHE A 55 8.76 5.40 5.46
CA PHE A 55 9.46 4.65 6.49
C PHE A 55 10.63 3.93 5.82
N SER A 56 11.83 4.01 6.39
CA SER A 56 13.02 3.35 5.84
C SER A 56 13.92 2.83 6.95
N LYS A 57 14.33 1.56 6.86
CA LYS A 57 15.33 0.99 7.80
C LYS A 57 16.69 1.68 7.70
N THR A 58 17.06 2.13 6.51
CA THR A 58 18.29 2.89 6.28
C THR A 58 17.95 4.36 6.20
N ALA A 59 18.64 5.20 6.97
CA ALA A 59 18.48 6.63 6.85
C ALA A 59 18.92 7.11 5.44
N PRO A 60 18.09 7.89 4.74
CA PRO A 60 18.50 8.56 3.51
C PRO A 60 19.66 9.54 3.79
N LEU A 61 20.54 9.72 2.79
CA LEU A 61 21.59 10.74 2.84
C LEU A 61 20.99 12.15 2.85
N LYS A 62 19.90 12.33 2.10
CA LYS A 62 19.20 13.61 1.97
C LYS A 62 17.73 13.40 1.70
N ILE A 63 16.90 14.28 2.24
CA ILE A 63 15.47 14.35 1.96
C ILE A 63 15.17 15.70 1.31
N HIS A 64 14.42 15.64 0.22
CA HIS A 64 13.76 16.78 -0.39
C HIS A 64 12.25 16.58 -0.32
N LYS A 65 11.54 17.60 0.14
CA LYS A 65 10.08 17.61 0.24
C LYS A 65 9.55 18.51 -0.86
N GLY A 66 8.66 18.00 -1.70
CA GLY A 66 8.15 18.76 -2.82
C GLY A 66 9.04 18.75 -4.06
N ILE A 67 8.47 19.34 -5.12
CA ILE A 67 9.03 19.41 -6.46
C ILE A 67 9.84 20.69 -6.68
N GLY A 68 9.70 21.70 -5.84
CA GLY A 68 10.34 23.00 -5.97
C GLY A 68 9.44 24.09 -6.59
N ASP A 69 8.13 23.82 -6.63
CA ASP A 69 7.11 24.76 -7.08
C ASP A 69 6.14 25.01 -5.91
N PRO A 70 6.00 26.26 -5.42
CA PRO A 70 5.17 26.57 -4.27
C PRO A 70 3.72 26.14 -4.38
N GLU A 71 3.14 26.10 -5.59
CA GLU A 71 1.75 25.73 -5.83
C GLU A 71 1.48 24.23 -5.61
N PHE A 72 2.53 23.43 -5.67
CA PHE A 72 2.49 21.97 -5.53
C PHE A 72 3.05 21.50 -4.18
N ASP A 73 4.05 22.21 -3.66
CA ASP A 73 4.76 21.84 -2.44
C ASP A 73 3.88 21.98 -1.19
N SER A 74 2.93 22.91 -1.20
CA SER A 74 1.99 23.12 -0.11
C SER A 74 0.92 22.02 0.02
N ALA A 75 0.77 21.16 -1.00
CA ALA A 75 -0.14 20.02 -0.95
C ALA A 75 0.47 18.77 -0.28
N GLY A 76 1.79 18.77 -0.02
CA GLY A 76 2.47 17.66 0.66
C GLY A 76 2.46 16.34 -0.10
N ARG A 77 2.64 16.39 -1.42
CA ARG A 77 2.43 15.25 -2.33
C ARG A 77 3.68 14.48 -2.73
N LEU A 78 4.88 14.93 -2.33
CA LEU A 78 6.13 14.38 -2.83
C LEU A 78 7.22 14.30 -1.75
N ILE A 79 7.84 13.13 -1.63
CA ILE A 79 9.11 12.93 -0.95
C ILE A 79 10.13 12.42 -1.96
N ILE A 80 11.29 13.06 -2.00
CA ILE A 80 12.47 12.57 -2.72
C ILE A 80 13.53 12.25 -1.67
N ALA A 81 13.92 10.99 -1.59
CA ALA A 81 14.95 10.49 -0.68
C ALA A 81 16.18 10.05 -1.47
N GLU A 82 17.32 10.67 -1.19
CA GLU A 82 18.60 10.29 -1.76
C GLU A 82 19.26 9.21 -0.91
N PHE A 83 19.61 8.09 -1.53
CA PHE A 83 20.47 7.06 -0.95
C PHE A 83 21.83 7.06 -1.65
N SER A 84 22.78 6.29 -1.10
CA SER A 84 24.12 6.18 -1.67
C SER A 84 24.09 5.68 -3.12
N LYS A 85 23.15 4.79 -3.47
CA LYS A 85 23.10 4.11 -4.78
C LYS A 85 21.93 4.50 -5.68
N PHE A 86 20.88 5.11 -5.15
CA PHE A 86 19.67 5.43 -5.90
C PHE A 86 18.92 6.60 -5.26
N PHE A 87 17.97 7.15 -5.99
CA PHE A 87 16.93 8.02 -5.44
C PHE A 87 15.63 7.24 -5.32
N PHE A 88 14.92 7.44 -4.21
CA PHE A 88 13.53 7.05 -4.11
C PHE A 88 12.63 8.27 -4.20
N ILE A 89 11.53 8.14 -4.93
CA ILE A 89 10.48 9.15 -5.03
C ILE A 89 9.16 8.50 -4.60
N GLY A 90 8.59 9.01 -3.52
CA GLY A 90 7.24 8.66 -3.07
C GLY A 90 6.28 9.78 -3.39
N SER A 91 5.23 9.50 -4.15
CA SER A 91 4.30 10.52 -4.64
C SER A 91 2.84 10.14 -4.47
N TYR A 92 2.02 11.15 -4.18
CA TYR A 92 0.57 11.09 -4.34
C TYR A 92 0.16 12.14 -5.36
N VAL A 93 0.13 11.73 -6.63
CA VAL A 93 -0.03 12.64 -7.77
C VAL A 93 -1.40 13.34 -7.73
N PRO A 94 -1.49 14.64 -8.06
CA PRO A 94 -2.77 15.34 -8.10
C PRO A 94 -3.80 14.63 -9.01
N ASN A 95 -5.01 14.42 -8.50
CA ASN A 95 -6.12 13.93 -9.32
C ASN A 95 -6.69 15.08 -10.18
N SER A 96 -7.03 14.78 -11.44
CA SER A 96 -7.60 15.75 -12.39
C SER A 96 -9.00 16.23 -12.00
N GLY A 97 -9.63 15.62 -11.02
CA GLY A 97 -10.89 16.04 -10.41
C GLY A 97 -12.12 15.68 -11.25
N ALA A 98 -13.29 15.83 -10.64
CA ALA A 98 -14.56 15.67 -11.33
C ALA A 98 -14.64 16.65 -12.51
N LYS A 99 -15.14 16.18 -13.65
CA LYS A 99 -15.21 16.96 -14.91
C LYS A 99 -13.84 17.51 -15.36
N LEU A 100 -12.73 16.92 -14.91
CA LEU A 100 -11.36 17.23 -15.33
C LEU A 100 -10.92 18.68 -15.00
N VAL A 101 -11.50 19.30 -13.99
CA VAL A 101 -11.24 20.71 -13.61
C VAL A 101 -9.78 21.01 -13.25
N ASN A 102 -9.00 20.00 -12.84
CA ASN A 102 -7.60 20.15 -12.47
C ASN A 102 -6.64 19.58 -13.53
N LEU A 103 -7.12 19.18 -14.71
CA LEU A 103 -6.29 18.48 -15.71
C LEU A 103 -5.09 19.33 -16.16
N GLU A 104 -5.27 20.64 -16.34
CA GLU A 104 -4.18 21.56 -16.69
C GLU A 104 -3.12 21.64 -15.58
N LYS A 105 -3.56 21.79 -14.32
CA LYS A 105 -2.68 21.77 -13.14
C LYS A 105 -1.95 20.43 -13.02
N ARG A 106 -2.62 19.31 -13.29
CA ARG A 106 -2.01 17.97 -13.35
C ARG A 106 -0.93 17.89 -14.43
N GLY A 107 -1.17 18.43 -15.63
CA GLY A 107 -0.16 18.45 -16.69
C GLY A 107 1.12 19.20 -16.31
N ARG A 108 0.99 20.35 -15.62
CA ARG A 108 2.16 21.09 -15.09
C ARG A 108 2.95 20.28 -14.06
N TRP A 109 2.25 19.58 -13.17
CA TRP A 109 2.89 18.65 -12.23
C TRP A 109 3.69 17.57 -12.95
N GLU A 110 3.10 16.91 -13.95
CA GLU A 110 3.75 15.82 -14.69
C GLU A 110 5.00 16.28 -15.41
N LYS A 111 4.93 17.44 -16.06
CA LYS A 111 6.09 18.04 -16.74
C LYS A 111 7.25 18.28 -15.77
N LEU A 112 6.99 19.00 -14.67
CA LEU A 112 8.01 19.31 -13.67
C LEU A 112 8.62 18.03 -13.08
N LEU A 113 7.79 17.01 -12.80
CA LEU A 113 8.25 15.82 -12.09
C LEU A 113 9.09 14.95 -13.01
N THR A 114 8.65 14.82 -14.25
CA THR A 114 9.35 14.04 -15.28
C THR A 114 10.71 14.68 -15.61
N GLU A 115 10.78 16.01 -15.77
CA GLU A 115 12.04 16.73 -15.98
C GLU A 115 13.02 16.52 -14.81
N LYS A 116 12.53 16.67 -13.56
CA LYS A 116 13.34 16.41 -12.36
C LYS A 116 13.80 14.96 -12.25
N MET A 117 12.92 14.01 -12.55
CA MET A 117 13.25 12.59 -12.56
C MET A 117 14.33 12.27 -13.59
N LYS A 118 14.26 12.86 -14.79
CA LYS A 118 15.27 12.72 -15.83
C LYS A 118 16.65 13.20 -15.34
N GLU A 119 16.74 14.40 -14.80
CA GLU A 119 17.99 14.95 -14.24
C GLU A 119 18.56 14.07 -13.11
N MET A 120 17.71 13.57 -12.23
CA MET A 120 18.12 12.66 -11.15
C MET A 120 18.62 11.32 -11.71
N ASN A 121 17.96 10.81 -12.76
CA ASN A 121 18.30 9.56 -13.43
C ASN A 121 19.64 9.66 -14.18
N GLU A 122 20.16 10.85 -14.49
CA GLU A 122 21.54 10.98 -14.99
C GLU A 122 22.56 10.66 -13.88
N LYS A 123 22.26 11.03 -12.63
CA LYS A 123 23.16 10.92 -11.48
C LYS A 123 23.13 9.54 -10.82
N LYS A 124 21.93 9.05 -10.46
CA LYS A 124 21.71 7.75 -9.83
C LYS A 124 20.40 7.14 -10.32
N PRO A 125 20.25 5.81 -10.35
CA PRO A 125 18.96 5.19 -10.64
C PRO A 125 17.85 5.75 -9.74
N VAL A 126 16.66 5.85 -10.28
CA VAL A 126 15.46 6.34 -9.60
C VAL A 126 14.49 5.17 -9.46
N ILE A 127 13.91 5.06 -8.27
CA ILE A 127 12.75 4.24 -7.96
C ILE A 127 11.63 5.20 -7.62
N TYR A 128 10.56 5.19 -8.41
CA TYR A 128 9.40 6.07 -8.26
C TYR A 128 8.17 5.23 -7.95
N GLY A 129 7.46 5.55 -6.86
CA GLY A 129 6.22 4.85 -6.56
C GLY A 129 5.20 5.62 -5.75
N GLY A 130 3.98 5.08 -5.74
CA GLY A 130 2.79 5.65 -5.11
C GLY A 130 1.57 5.63 -6.05
N ASP A 131 0.50 6.33 -5.67
CA ASP A 131 -0.68 6.54 -6.50
C ASP A 131 -0.38 7.65 -7.50
N LEU A 132 -0.26 7.22 -8.76
CA LEU A 132 0.04 8.09 -9.88
C LEU A 132 -1.23 8.66 -10.53
N ASN A 133 -2.42 8.31 -10.02
CA ASN A 133 -3.71 8.77 -10.51
C ASN A 133 -3.83 8.66 -12.05
N VAL A 134 -3.36 7.55 -12.61
CA VAL A 134 -3.48 7.21 -14.03
C VAL A 134 -3.50 5.69 -14.22
N ALA A 135 -4.43 5.18 -15.02
CA ALA A 135 -4.37 3.84 -15.60
C ALA A 135 -3.77 3.98 -17.01
N HIS A 136 -2.60 3.39 -17.27
CA HIS A 136 -1.85 3.65 -18.50
C HIS A 136 -2.55 3.12 -19.76
N ASN A 137 -2.90 1.84 -19.74
CA ASN A 137 -3.48 1.12 -20.87
C ASN A 137 -4.88 0.59 -20.53
N GLU A 138 -5.62 0.16 -21.55
CA GLU A 138 -6.97 -0.39 -21.36
C GLU A 138 -7.01 -1.63 -20.47
N ILE A 139 -5.90 -2.38 -20.39
CA ILE A 139 -5.74 -3.52 -19.48
C ILE A 139 -5.63 -3.11 -18.00
N ASP A 140 -5.34 -1.83 -17.73
CA ASP A 140 -5.12 -1.30 -16.38
C ASP A 140 -6.41 -0.86 -15.67
N LEU A 141 -7.58 -1.01 -16.30
CA LEU A 141 -8.87 -0.77 -15.68
C LEU A 141 -9.95 -1.68 -16.25
N LYS A 142 -11.04 -1.89 -15.50
CA LYS A 142 -12.11 -2.80 -15.93
C LYS A 142 -12.91 -2.30 -17.14
N ASN A 143 -13.22 -1.00 -17.16
CA ASN A 143 -14.16 -0.38 -18.10
C ASN A 143 -13.49 0.78 -18.88
N PRO A 144 -12.56 0.52 -19.81
CA PRO A 144 -11.82 1.58 -20.52
C PRO A 144 -12.73 2.51 -21.34
N GLU A 145 -13.67 1.94 -22.11
CA GLU A 145 -14.52 2.70 -23.06
C GLU A 145 -15.40 3.75 -22.39
N SER A 146 -15.97 3.42 -21.22
CA SER A 146 -16.84 4.34 -20.49
C SER A 146 -16.09 5.43 -19.75
N ASN A 147 -14.79 5.25 -19.50
CA ASN A 147 -13.95 6.18 -18.73
C ASN A 147 -13.06 7.07 -19.59
N ARG A 148 -12.72 6.64 -20.81
CA ARG A 148 -11.79 7.35 -21.69
C ARG A 148 -12.22 8.80 -21.94
N ASN A 149 -11.35 9.75 -21.60
CA ASN A 149 -11.59 11.21 -21.70
C ASN A 149 -12.83 11.74 -20.93
N LYS A 150 -13.42 10.93 -20.06
CA LYS A 150 -14.62 11.29 -19.27
C LYS A 150 -14.33 11.33 -17.78
N THR A 151 -13.37 10.53 -17.33
CA THR A 151 -13.04 10.33 -15.93
C THR A 151 -11.55 10.57 -15.70
N ALA A 152 -11.23 11.29 -14.62
CA ALA A 152 -9.85 11.49 -14.21
C ALA A 152 -9.14 10.14 -13.97
N GLY A 153 -7.90 10.03 -14.45
CA GLY A 153 -7.12 8.81 -14.42
C GLY A 153 -7.17 7.97 -15.70
N PHE A 154 -8.01 8.32 -16.69
CA PHE A 154 -8.02 7.66 -18.01
C PHE A 154 -8.24 8.62 -19.18
N THR A 155 -7.78 9.86 -19.06
CA THR A 155 -7.72 10.78 -20.21
C THR A 155 -6.51 10.45 -21.10
N ASP A 156 -6.58 10.81 -22.37
CA ASP A 156 -5.46 10.65 -23.31
C ASP A 156 -4.26 11.48 -22.89
N GLN A 157 -4.48 12.66 -22.29
CA GLN A 157 -3.42 13.49 -21.73
C GLN A 157 -2.69 12.77 -20.58
N GLU A 158 -3.42 12.26 -19.58
CA GLU A 158 -2.81 11.55 -18.44
C GLU A 158 -2.02 10.31 -18.89
N ARG A 159 -2.58 9.54 -19.82
CA ARG A 159 -1.92 8.36 -20.41
C ARG A 159 -0.70 8.74 -21.24
N GLY A 160 -0.79 9.85 -21.98
CA GLY A 160 0.29 10.44 -22.75
C GLY A 160 1.46 10.83 -21.86
N TRP A 161 1.21 11.59 -20.79
CA TRP A 161 2.27 11.99 -19.85
C TRP A 161 2.96 10.80 -19.19
N PHE A 162 2.21 9.76 -18.82
CA PHE A 162 2.83 8.53 -18.31
C PHE A 162 3.70 7.84 -19.37
N THR A 163 3.23 7.80 -20.62
CA THR A 163 4.01 7.27 -21.76
C THR A 163 5.28 8.07 -22.00
N ASP A 164 5.21 9.40 -21.98
CA ASP A 164 6.36 10.29 -22.13
C ASP A 164 7.39 10.04 -21.03
N MET A 165 6.95 9.90 -19.78
CA MET A 165 7.82 9.57 -18.66
C MET A 165 8.52 8.22 -18.86
N LEU A 166 7.82 7.16 -19.29
CA LEU A 166 8.44 5.87 -19.60
C LEU A 166 9.49 6.00 -20.72
N ASN A 167 9.17 6.74 -21.79
CA ASN A 167 10.08 6.99 -22.90
C ASN A 167 11.35 7.76 -22.50
N MET A 168 11.35 8.46 -21.36
CA MET A 168 12.54 9.12 -20.81
C MET A 168 13.50 8.19 -20.05
N GLY A 169 13.35 6.87 -20.21
CA GLY A 169 14.30 5.88 -19.67
C GLY A 169 13.81 5.22 -18.39
N PHE A 170 12.50 5.03 -18.28
CA PHE A 170 11.83 4.43 -17.14
C PHE A 170 10.95 3.24 -17.56
N THR A 171 10.78 2.29 -16.63
CA THR A 171 10.02 1.06 -16.86
C THR A 171 8.97 0.89 -15.78
N ASP A 172 7.71 0.66 -16.18
CA ASP A 172 6.66 0.14 -15.30
C ASP A 172 7.00 -1.31 -14.91
N THR A 173 7.38 -1.50 -13.65
CA THR A 173 7.86 -2.80 -13.17
C THR A 173 6.78 -3.88 -13.21
N PHE A 174 5.52 -3.53 -12.91
CA PHE A 174 4.43 -4.50 -12.88
C PHE A 174 4.12 -4.97 -14.29
N ARG A 175 3.97 -4.04 -15.25
CA ARG A 175 3.65 -4.37 -16.63
C ARG A 175 4.79 -5.11 -17.33
N GLN A 176 6.04 -4.80 -17.03
CA GLN A 176 7.20 -5.52 -17.56
C GLN A 176 7.26 -6.98 -17.06
N MET A 177 6.87 -7.24 -15.82
CA MET A 177 6.88 -8.59 -15.24
C MET A 177 5.61 -9.40 -15.54
N HIS A 178 4.47 -8.72 -15.71
CA HIS A 178 3.14 -9.34 -15.87
C HIS A 178 2.38 -8.71 -17.06
N PRO A 179 2.90 -8.84 -18.29
CA PRO A 179 2.42 -8.08 -19.45
C PRO A 179 0.92 -8.27 -19.72
N GLU A 180 0.41 -9.47 -19.52
CA GLU A 180 -0.98 -9.84 -19.82
C GLU A 180 -1.89 -9.85 -18.58
N SER A 181 -1.34 -9.56 -17.40
CA SER A 181 -2.13 -9.62 -16.16
C SER A 181 -3.10 -8.44 -16.08
N LYS A 182 -4.38 -8.75 -15.88
CA LYS A 182 -5.43 -7.82 -15.46
C LYS A 182 -5.50 -7.81 -13.94
N LYS A 183 -4.83 -6.84 -13.31
CA LYS A 183 -4.86 -6.60 -11.87
C LYS A 183 -4.98 -5.12 -11.59
N TYR A 184 -5.67 -4.80 -10.51
CA TYR A 184 -6.01 -3.46 -10.09
C TYR A 184 -5.45 -3.18 -8.69
N SER A 185 -5.37 -1.91 -8.32
CA SER A 185 -4.89 -1.43 -7.02
C SER A 185 -5.89 -0.53 -6.30
N PHE A 186 -6.93 -0.07 -7.00
CA PHE A 186 -7.98 0.80 -6.50
C PHE A 186 -9.36 0.33 -6.99
N TRP A 187 -10.35 0.40 -6.09
CA TRP A 187 -11.76 0.20 -6.40
C TRP A 187 -12.60 1.27 -5.71
N SER A 188 -13.54 1.86 -6.45
CA SER A 188 -14.50 2.80 -5.86
C SER A 188 -15.36 2.11 -4.80
N TYR A 189 -15.72 2.84 -3.73
CA TYR A 189 -16.69 2.37 -2.75
C TYR A 189 -18.11 2.25 -3.31
N LEU A 190 -18.40 2.96 -4.39
CA LEU A 190 -19.73 2.95 -4.98
C LEU A 190 -20.00 1.62 -5.68
N ALA A 191 -21.27 1.23 -5.72
CA ALA A 191 -21.78 0.11 -6.53
C ALA A 191 -21.11 -1.26 -6.29
N ASN A 192 -20.50 -1.46 -5.12
CA ASN A 192 -19.75 -2.68 -4.75
C ASN A 192 -18.64 -3.02 -5.76
N SER A 193 -17.95 -2.00 -6.30
CA SER A 193 -16.93 -2.19 -7.34
C SER A 193 -15.83 -3.17 -6.94
N ARG A 194 -15.43 -3.22 -5.66
CA ARG A 194 -14.42 -4.17 -5.19
C ARG A 194 -14.88 -5.63 -5.28
N GLU A 195 -16.13 -5.91 -4.91
CA GLU A 195 -16.70 -7.27 -5.02
C GLU A 195 -16.86 -7.72 -6.48
N LYS A 196 -17.18 -6.79 -7.37
CA LYS A 196 -17.36 -7.04 -8.80
C LYS A 196 -16.05 -6.98 -9.60
N ASP A 197 -14.93 -6.72 -8.92
CA ASP A 197 -13.62 -6.48 -9.51
C ASP A 197 -13.64 -5.41 -10.63
N VAL A 198 -14.38 -4.33 -10.39
CA VAL A 198 -14.42 -3.14 -11.25
C VAL A 198 -13.35 -2.16 -10.76
N GLY A 199 -12.09 -2.53 -11.01
CA GLY A 199 -10.93 -1.83 -10.49
C GLY A 199 -10.14 -1.03 -11.52
N TRP A 200 -9.15 -0.31 -10.99
CA TRP A 200 -8.14 0.48 -11.70
C TRP A 200 -6.77 0.20 -11.10
N ARG A 201 -5.73 0.14 -11.92
CA ARG A 201 -4.33 0.13 -11.47
C ARG A 201 -3.79 1.55 -11.50
N LEU A 202 -3.77 2.19 -10.34
CA LEU A 202 -3.31 3.57 -10.15
C LEU A 202 -2.00 3.64 -9.37
N ASP A 203 -1.63 2.55 -8.70
CA ASP A 203 -0.42 2.43 -7.89
C ASP A 203 0.69 1.75 -8.67
N TYR A 204 1.87 2.38 -8.67
CA TYR A 204 2.99 1.93 -9.48
C TYR A 204 4.28 1.88 -8.67
N TYR A 205 5.18 1.02 -9.15
CA TYR A 205 6.60 1.20 -9.04
C TYR A 205 7.17 1.31 -10.45
N VAL A 206 7.78 2.45 -10.72
CA VAL A 206 8.50 2.76 -11.94
C VAL A 206 9.98 2.86 -11.58
N VAL A 207 10.84 2.25 -12.38
CA VAL A 207 12.29 2.26 -12.14
C VAL A 207 13.04 2.72 -13.37
N SER A 208 14.23 3.29 -13.18
CA SER A 208 15.15 3.52 -14.30
C SER A 208 15.40 2.22 -15.06
N ASN A 209 15.39 2.26 -16.40
CA ASN A 209 15.58 1.08 -17.25
C ASN A 209 16.82 0.25 -16.86
N ARG A 210 17.92 0.92 -16.51
CA ARG A 210 19.20 0.30 -16.13
C ARG A 210 19.16 -0.58 -14.87
N ILE A 211 18.12 -0.45 -14.03
CA ILE A 211 17.90 -1.28 -12.85
C ILE A 211 16.68 -2.21 -12.97
N MET A 212 15.98 -2.25 -14.10
CA MET A 212 14.86 -3.18 -14.28
C MET A 212 15.30 -4.65 -14.12
N LYS A 213 16.50 -5.00 -14.60
CA LYS A 213 17.11 -6.34 -14.41
C LYS A 213 17.33 -6.72 -12.95
N ASN A 214 17.32 -5.75 -12.04
CA ASN A 214 17.46 -5.96 -10.60
C ASN A 214 16.11 -6.16 -9.90
N VAL A 215 14.98 -5.96 -10.60
CA VAL A 215 13.65 -6.25 -10.08
C VAL A 215 13.45 -7.76 -10.07
N ARG A 216 13.24 -8.33 -8.88
CA ARG A 216 12.98 -9.77 -8.71
C ARG A 216 11.51 -10.10 -8.68
N LYS A 217 10.71 -9.23 -8.09
CA LYS A 217 9.27 -9.43 -7.92
C LYS A 217 8.57 -8.08 -7.86
N CYS A 218 7.43 -8.00 -8.52
CA CYS A 218 6.48 -6.91 -8.37
C CYS A 218 5.09 -7.55 -8.22
N THR A 219 4.43 -7.32 -7.09
CA THR A 219 3.11 -7.92 -6.79
C THR A 219 2.17 -6.91 -6.19
N LEU A 220 0.94 -6.91 -6.71
CA LEU A 220 -0.21 -6.27 -6.08
C LEU A 220 -0.81 -7.24 -5.06
N ASN A 221 -0.67 -6.92 -3.77
CA ASN A 221 -1.22 -7.73 -2.68
C ASN A 221 -2.57 -7.16 -2.26
N GLN A 222 -3.63 -7.94 -2.45
CA GLN A 222 -4.97 -7.54 -2.07
C GLN A 222 -5.12 -7.57 -0.55
N LEU A 223 -5.25 -6.40 0.07
CA LEU A 223 -5.63 -6.28 1.48
C LEU A 223 -7.08 -5.83 1.51
N PHE A 224 -7.97 -6.75 1.88
CA PHE A 224 -9.43 -6.53 1.85
C PHE A 224 -9.94 -5.44 2.81
N GLU A 225 -9.06 -4.85 3.64
CA GLU A 225 -9.41 -3.85 4.64
C GLU A 225 -9.11 -2.39 4.26
N LEU A 226 -8.51 -2.14 3.08
CA LEU A 226 -8.15 -0.81 2.59
C LEU A 226 -8.78 -0.50 1.22
N GLU A 227 -8.95 0.79 0.89
CA GLU A 227 -9.36 1.25 -0.45
C GLU A 227 -8.33 0.91 -1.51
N THR A 228 -7.06 0.94 -1.10
CA THR A 228 -5.89 0.73 -1.93
C THR A 228 -5.15 -0.51 -1.49
N ASP A 229 -4.70 -1.28 -2.47
CA ASP A 229 -3.85 -2.43 -2.22
C ASP A 229 -2.38 -2.04 -2.12
N ILE A 230 -1.63 -2.78 -1.30
CA ILE A 230 -0.20 -2.54 -1.15
C ILE A 230 0.50 -3.14 -2.36
N LEU A 231 1.06 -2.28 -3.21
CA LEU A 231 2.04 -2.68 -4.19
C LEU A 231 3.36 -2.98 -3.48
N VAL A 232 3.87 -4.20 -3.64
CA VAL A 232 5.15 -4.64 -3.08
C VAL A 232 6.14 -4.86 -4.20
N LEU A 233 7.30 -4.20 -4.10
CA LEU A 233 8.44 -4.37 -4.99
C LEU A 233 9.59 -5.04 -4.23
N ASP A 234 10.07 -6.16 -4.76
CA ASP A 234 11.30 -6.82 -4.33
C ASP A 234 12.41 -6.52 -5.35
N LEU A 235 13.43 -5.81 -4.89
CA LEU A 235 14.61 -5.44 -5.67
C LEU A 235 15.84 -6.14 -5.11
N GLN A 236 16.55 -6.87 -5.98
CA GLN A 236 17.91 -7.29 -5.69
C GLN A 236 18.90 -6.21 -6.06
N LEU A 237 19.18 -5.33 -5.12
CA LEU A 237 20.25 -4.36 -5.26
C LEU A 237 21.59 -5.03 -4.93
N TRP A 238 22.21 -5.65 -5.95
CA TRP A 238 23.60 -6.17 -5.93
C TRP A 238 24.07 -6.83 -4.62
N LEU A 239 23.26 -7.74 -4.09
CA LEU A 239 23.65 -8.72 -3.08
C LEU A 239 23.49 -10.10 -3.69
N LYS A 240 24.61 -10.80 -3.93
CA LYS A 240 24.58 -12.25 -4.20
C LYS A 240 24.08 -12.91 -2.91
N ASN A 241 22.96 -13.64 -3.00
CA ASN A 241 22.26 -14.30 -1.90
C ASN A 241 21.50 -13.30 -1.02
N LEU A 242 20.18 -13.17 -1.18
CA LEU A 242 19.23 -13.67 -0.20
C LEU A 242 17.95 -14.13 -0.93
N ASN A 243 17.60 -15.40 -0.79
CA ASN A 243 16.26 -15.91 -1.06
C ASN A 243 15.46 -15.75 0.24
N ASN A 244 14.16 -15.46 0.14
CA ASN A 244 13.17 -15.42 1.24
C ASN A 244 12.94 -14.02 1.84
N MET A 245 11.99 -13.29 1.25
CA MET A 245 11.40 -12.10 1.87
C MET A 245 9.90 -11.95 1.60
N SER A 246 9.33 -12.61 0.58
CA SER A 246 7.87 -12.60 0.40
C SER A 246 7.09 -13.35 1.46
N GLU A 247 7.76 -14.24 2.22
CA GLU A 247 7.15 -14.92 3.36
C GLU A 247 6.95 -13.97 4.53
N SER A 248 7.82 -12.99 4.75
CA SER A 248 7.87 -12.18 5.98
C SER A 248 6.68 -11.22 6.16
N LEU A 249 6.19 -10.61 5.07
CA LEU A 249 4.98 -9.75 5.13
C LEU A 249 3.68 -10.56 5.21
N HIS A 250 3.66 -11.72 4.55
CA HIS A 250 2.55 -12.64 4.68
C HIS A 250 2.49 -13.21 6.09
N LEU A 251 3.64 -13.55 6.68
CA LEU A 251 3.77 -13.96 8.08
C LEU A 251 3.28 -12.85 9.01
N VAL A 252 3.81 -11.63 8.92
CA VAL A 252 3.49 -10.57 9.90
C VAL A 252 1.98 -10.22 9.95
N LEU A 253 1.27 -10.21 8.82
CA LEU A 253 -0.18 -9.98 8.81
C LEU A 253 -1.00 -11.22 9.23
N THR A 254 -0.50 -12.44 8.94
CA THR A 254 -1.13 -13.68 9.44
C THR A 254 -0.83 -13.93 10.93
N LEU A 255 0.21 -13.31 11.49
CA LEU A 255 0.64 -13.45 12.87
C LEU A 255 -0.09 -12.54 13.87
N LEU A 256 -0.76 -11.47 13.40
CA LEU A 256 -1.55 -10.58 14.26
C LEU A 256 -3.04 -10.94 14.30
N ASN A 257 -3.50 -11.75 13.34
CA ASN A 257 -4.90 -12.09 13.16
C ASN A 257 -5.18 -13.53 13.56
N VAL A 258 -6.27 -13.75 14.29
CA VAL A 258 -6.80 -15.09 14.55
C VAL A 258 -8.18 -15.24 13.92
N SER A 259 -8.41 -16.39 13.30
CA SER A 259 -9.72 -16.86 12.89
C SER A 259 -10.40 -17.55 14.07
N VAL A 260 -11.66 -17.19 14.31
CA VAL A 260 -12.49 -17.71 15.40
C VAL A 260 -13.70 -18.39 14.78
N GLY A 261 -13.71 -19.72 14.76
CA GLY A 261 -14.83 -20.52 14.27
C GLY A 261 -15.73 -21.05 15.37
N ASN A 262 -16.94 -21.47 15.00
CA ASN A 262 -17.94 -22.06 15.88
C ASN A 262 -18.54 -21.10 16.94
N ALA A 263 -18.41 -19.79 16.74
CA ALA A 263 -19.08 -18.79 17.55
C ALA A 263 -20.61 -18.92 17.41
N ALA A 264 -21.35 -18.69 18.49
CA ALA A 264 -22.81 -18.74 18.47
C ALA A 264 -23.36 -17.62 17.55
N TYR A 265 -24.42 -17.89 16.79
CA TYR A 265 -24.93 -16.94 15.79
C TYR A 265 -25.41 -15.61 16.36
N GLN A 266 -25.77 -15.58 17.64
CA GLN A 266 -26.19 -14.37 18.37
C GLN A 266 -25.02 -13.58 18.97
N THR A 267 -23.79 -14.10 18.89
CA THR A 267 -22.58 -13.45 19.42
C THR A 267 -22.36 -12.10 18.74
N THR A 268 -21.97 -11.10 19.53
CA THR A 268 -21.61 -9.78 19.03
C THR A 268 -20.10 -9.58 18.93
N GLU A 269 -19.66 -8.64 18.09
CA GLU A 269 -18.24 -8.27 17.96
C GLU A 269 -17.67 -7.75 19.28
N GLN A 270 -18.49 -7.04 20.07
CA GLN A 270 -18.10 -6.53 21.39
C GLN A 270 -17.84 -7.68 22.38
N GLU A 271 -18.74 -8.67 22.48
CA GLU A 271 -18.56 -9.82 23.38
C GLU A 271 -17.30 -10.63 23.03
N LEU A 272 -17.03 -10.83 21.73
CA LEU A 272 -15.78 -11.45 21.30
C LEU A 272 -14.56 -10.59 21.63
N GLY A 273 -14.64 -9.28 21.41
CA GLY A 273 -13.56 -8.36 21.75
C GLY A 273 -13.22 -8.38 23.23
N ASP A 274 -14.23 -8.33 24.10
CA ASP A 274 -14.08 -8.37 25.54
C ASP A 274 -13.47 -9.71 26.00
N TYR A 275 -13.94 -10.82 25.42
CA TYR A 275 -13.42 -12.15 25.76
C TYR A 275 -11.96 -12.34 25.32
N PHE A 276 -11.63 -11.98 24.07
CA PHE A 276 -10.26 -12.09 23.54
C PHE A 276 -9.31 -11.06 24.15
N SER A 277 -9.81 -9.99 24.77
CA SER A 277 -8.98 -9.03 25.51
C SER A 277 -8.30 -9.64 26.75
N SER A 278 -8.74 -10.82 27.20
CA SER A 278 -8.10 -11.57 28.29
C SER A 278 -6.68 -12.06 27.96
N VAL A 279 -6.35 -12.26 26.68
CA VAL A 279 -5.04 -12.78 26.25
C VAL A 279 -4.13 -11.72 25.64
N GLY A 280 -4.67 -10.52 25.36
CA GLY A 280 -3.90 -9.38 24.86
C GLY A 280 -4.77 -8.24 24.35
N GLN A 281 -4.14 -7.14 23.93
CA GLN A 281 -4.88 -5.97 23.43
C GLN A 281 -5.50 -6.28 22.06
N VAL A 282 -6.82 -6.42 22.00
CA VAL A 282 -7.59 -6.54 20.75
C VAL A 282 -7.70 -5.17 20.06
N THR A 283 -7.40 -5.12 18.77
CA THR A 283 -7.50 -3.89 17.95
C THR A 283 -8.72 -3.88 17.04
N ASN A 284 -9.20 -5.05 16.63
CA ASN A 284 -10.35 -5.18 15.76
C ASN A 284 -11.04 -6.53 15.95
N VAL A 285 -12.36 -6.57 15.78
CA VAL A 285 -13.14 -7.79 15.72
C VAL A 285 -14.12 -7.68 14.57
N LYS A 286 -14.20 -8.71 13.75
CA LYS A 286 -15.09 -8.78 12.59
C LYS A 286 -15.86 -10.09 12.59
N ILE A 287 -17.17 -10.05 12.81
CA ILE A 287 -18.02 -11.22 12.57
C ILE A 287 -18.33 -11.31 11.08
N VAL A 288 -18.20 -12.51 10.51
CA VAL A 288 -18.53 -12.72 9.10
C VAL A 288 -19.99 -13.08 8.97
N CYS A 289 -20.73 -12.22 8.28
CA CYS A 289 -22.13 -12.42 7.95
C CYS A 289 -22.31 -12.89 6.50
N ASP A 290 -23.41 -13.59 6.26
CA ASP A 290 -23.93 -13.88 4.94
C ASP A 290 -24.35 -12.57 4.25
N ARG A 291 -23.92 -12.38 2.99
CA ARG A 291 -24.02 -11.08 2.33
C ARG A 291 -25.43 -10.74 1.86
N GLU A 292 -26.28 -11.73 1.63
CA GLU A 292 -27.65 -11.52 1.17
C GLU A 292 -28.62 -11.36 2.34
N THR A 293 -28.42 -12.14 3.41
CA THR A 293 -29.34 -12.17 4.56
C THR A 293 -28.86 -11.35 5.75
N GLY A 294 -27.59 -10.92 5.77
CA GLY A 294 -26.96 -10.22 6.91
C GLY A 294 -26.74 -11.10 8.14
N ARG A 295 -27.06 -12.41 8.05
CA ARG A 295 -27.00 -13.31 9.21
C ARG A 295 -25.58 -13.77 9.50
N PRO A 296 -25.14 -13.83 10.76
CA PRO A 296 -23.82 -14.35 11.12
C PRO A 296 -23.59 -15.77 10.63
N ARG A 297 -22.38 -16.06 10.14
CA ARG A 297 -22.00 -17.41 9.64
C ARG A 297 -21.34 -18.28 10.70
N GLY A 298 -21.24 -17.79 11.94
CA GLY A 298 -20.64 -18.53 13.06
C GLY A 298 -19.11 -18.55 13.03
N PHE A 299 -18.49 -17.59 12.35
CA PHE A 299 -17.06 -17.34 12.43
C PHE A 299 -16.74 -15.84 12.38
N ALA A 300 -15.59 -15.48 12.94
CA ALA A 300 -15.11 -14.13 13.09
C ALA A 300 -13.59 -14.07 12.90
N PHE A 301 -13.06 -12.85 12.76
CA PHE A 301 -11.65 -12.55 12.85
C PHE A 301 -11.41 -11.60 14.01
N VAL A 302 -10.35 -11.85 14.77
CA VAL A 302 -9.90 -11.00 15.87
C VAL A 302 -8.46 -10.59 15.59
N GLU A 303 -8.20 -9.29 15.57
CA GLU A 303 -6.87 -8.71 15.38
C GLU A 303 -6.31 -8.28 16.73
N PHE A 304 -5.04 -8.59 16.97
CA PHE A 304 -4.30 -8.20 18.17
C PHE A 304 -3.24 -7.14 17.86
N ALA A 305 -2.89 -6.37 18.88
CA ALA A 305 -1.83 -5.37 18.80
C ALA A 305 -0.42 -5.97 18.64
N ASP A 306 -0.23 -7.25 18.98
CA ASP A 306 1.04 -7.97 18.89
C ASP A 306 0.85 -9.47 18.62
N GLU A 307 1.90 -10.08 18.05
CA GLU A 307 1.92 -11.50 17.67
C GLU A 307 1.83 -12.45 18.87
N ALA A 308 2.44 -12.06 20.01
CA ALA A 308 2.42 -12.89 21.21
C ALA A 308 0.99 -13.08 21.74
N SER A 309 0.14 -12.06 21.62
CA SER A 309 -1.27 -12.10 22.00
C SER A 309 -2.08 -13.01 21.06
N ALA A 310 -1.83 -12.95 19.76
CA ALA A 310 -2.48 -13.84 18.78
C ALA A 310 -2.06 -15.32 18.96
N GLN A 311 -0.80 -15.58 19.29
CA GLN A 311 -0.32 -16.92 19.64
C GLN A 311 -0.99 -17.42 20.93
N LYS A 312 -1.03 -16.60 22.00
CA LYS A 312 -1.74 -16.95 23.24
C LYS A 312 -3.22 -17.23 23.01
N ALA A 313 -3.89 -16.49 22.13
CA ALA A 313 -5.28 -16.75 21.78
C ALA A 313 -5.46 -18.15 21.18
N CYS A 314 -4.58 -18.56 20.27
CA CYS A 314 -4.61 -19.91 19.69
C CYS A 314 -4.32 -21.00 20.74
N GLU A 315 -3.40 -20.74 21.67
CA GLU A 315 -3.01 -21.71 22.70
C GLU A 315 -4.06 -21.86 23.81
N GLN A 316 -4.67 -20.76 24.24
CA GLN A 316 -5.49 -20.71 25.46
C GLN A 316 -6.99 -20.68 25.18
N LEU A 317 -7.42 -20.11 24.05
CA LEU A 317 -8.85 -19.92 23.74
C LEU A 317 -9.37 -20.92 22.70
N ASN A 318 -8.48 -21.68 22.04
CA ASN A 318 -8.91 -22.77 21.17
C ASN A 318 -9.51 -23.92 22.00
N GLY A 319 -10.74 -24.30 21.70
CA GLY A 319 -11.51 -25.30 22.45
C GLY A 319 -12.21 -24.76 23.70
N ALA A 320 -12.01 -23.49 24.06
CA ALA A 320 -12.66 -22.89 25.21
C ALA A 320 -14.18 -22.72 24.97
N ASP A 321 -14.97 -22.92 26.02
CA ASP A 321 -16.42 -22.66 25.95
C ASP A 321 -16.68 -21.16 25.95
N PHE A 322 -17.47 -20.72 24.98
CA PHE A 322 -17.96 -19.35 24.85
C PHE A 322 -19.39 -19.39 24.34
N ASN A 323 -20.32 -18.83 25.11
CA ASN A 323 -21.76 -18.88 24.83
C ASN A 323 -22.28 -20.31 24.57
N GLY A 324 -21.78 -21.30 25.32
CA GLY A 324 -22.20 -22.71 25.24
C GLY A 324 -21.68 -23.45 24.00
N ARG A 325 -20.65 -22.91 23.34
CA ARG A 325 -19.98 -23.53 22.19
C ARG A 325 -18.48 -23.48 22.37
N GLN A 326 -17.81 -24.58 22.02
CA GLN A 326 -16.35 -24.59 21.99
C GLN A 326 -15.82 -23.85 20.76
N LEU A 327 -15.05 -22.79 20.98
CA LEU A 327 -14.45 -22.00 19.90
C LEU A 327 -13.36 -22.80 19.18
N ARG A 328 -13.18 -22.52 17.89
CA ARG A 328 -12.01 -22.97 17.12
C ARG A 328 -11.16 -21.76 16.80
N VAL A 329 -9.99 -21.63 17.42
CA VAL A 329 -9.12 -20.46 17.28
C VAL A 329 -7.83 -20.89 16.61
N ASN A 330 -7.51 -20.29 15.46
CA ASN A 330 -6.28 -20.53 14.72
C ASN A 330 -5.72 -19.22 14.17
N LEU A 331 -4.41 -19.13 13.96
CA LEU A 331 -3.82 -18.02 13.20
C LEU A 331 -4.53 -17.91 11.85
N ALA A 332 -4.95 -16.69 11.50
CA ALA A 332 -5.70 -16.45 10.29
C ALA A 332 -4.77 -16.61 9.09
N SER A 333 -4.88 -17.74 8.40
CA SER A 333 -4.23 -17.93 7.10
C SER A 333 -5.31 -18.05 6.02
N LYS A 334 -5.28 -17.10 5.09
CA LYS A 334 -6.11 -16.94 3.88
C LYS A 334 -7.38 -16.10 4.02
#